data_AF-A0A812NHJ9-F1
#
_entry.id   AF-A0A812NHJ9-F1
#
_cell.length_a   1.000
_cell.length_b   1.000
_cell.length_c   1.000
_cell.angle_alpha   90.00
_cell.angle_beta   90.00
_cell.angle_gamma   90.00
#
_symmetry.space_group_name_H-M   'P 1'
#
loop_
_entity.id
_entity.type
_entity.pdbx_description
1 polymer ?
#
loop_
_entity_poly.entity_id
_entity_poly.type
_entity_poly.pdbx_seq_one_letter_code
_entity_poly.pdbx_strand_id
1 'polypeptide(L)'
;MAFQVQYRGLEAGHRLGYRGLERPANEVWPHAETAFEVLDVFFGVVFTLELLLKFLGSSLEFFKDVWNLLDGLVLAIWYVERMTATAFPLDPMILRLFRLTRLMRMVRLVKIFEQCDALYLMLTSIRASFAALAWSSALLVLIQMMLALAMVTIVEPYLTNPNSPGDRYDVYKYYGTFTRAMLTLFEITLGNFVPVTRLMMSDVSEIYVVFALIHKLVIGFAVVMVITGVFIQETVTVAQTDNTIMLTQKERALNLHMSKMTALFKAADFDESGRLDRGEWLQVCDDYSVQLWLAAMGLDVSNAALVHELICAATGLEDLCAKDLVMGVARLKGAARNIDMALFRKDAGPYNGA
;
A
#
# COMPACT_ATOMS: atom_id res chain seq x y z
N MET A 1 11.03 4.43 -22.07
CA MET A 1 10.47 5.73 -21.64
C MET A 1 11.40 6.47 -20.68
N ALA A 2 11.67 5.96 -19.46
CA ALA A 2 12.56 6.64 -18.51
C ALA A 2 13.96 6.97 -19.09
N PHE A 3 14.62 6.00 -19.72
CA PHE A 3 15.90 6.23 -20.42
C PHE A 3 15.81 7.26 -21.57
N GLN A 4 14.69 7.31 -22.30
CA GLN A 4 14.49 8.30 -23.36
C GLN A 4 14.32 9.72 -22.79
N VAL A 5 13.63 9.85 -21.65
CA VAL A 5 13.51 11.13 -20.92
C VAL A 5 14.87 11.54 -20.36
N GLN A 6 15.64 10.60 -19.79
CA GLN A 6 17.01 10.84 -19.34
C GLN A 6 17.89 11.34 -20.49
N TYR A 7 17.90 10.66 -21.63
CA TYR A 7 18.66 11.06 -22.82
C TYR A 7 18.33 12.48 -23.28
N ARG A 8 17.04 12.82 -23.37
CA ARG A 8 16.59 14.18 -23.70
C ARG A 8 16.97 15.21 -22.62
N GLY A 9 16.99 14.81 -21.35
CA GLY A 9 17.44 15.63 -20.24
C GLY A 9 18.94 15.94 -20.31
N LEU A 10 19.77 14.95 -20.67
CA LEU A 10 21.21 15.14 -20.90
C LEU A 10 21.45 16.15 -22.02
N GLU A 11 20.72 16.01 -23.13
CA GLU A 11 20.82 16.91 -24.29
C GLU A 11 20.37 18.34 -23.93
N ALA A 12 19.28 18.48 -23.18
CA ALA A 12 18.81 19.78 -22.71
C ALA A 12 19.81 20.44 -21.74
N GLY A 13 20.40 19.66 -20.83
CA GLY A 13 21.43 20.13 -19.91
C GLY A 13 22.69 20.60 -20.63
N HIS A 14 23.12 19.87 -21.65
CA HIS A 14 24.23 20.26 -22.51
C HIS A 14 23.96 21.59 -23.23
N ARG A 15 22.78 21.74 -23.84
CA ARG A 15 22.37 22.99 -24.51
C ARG A 15 22.28 24.19 -23.59
N LEU A 16 21.98 23.96 -22.31
CA LEU A 16 21.93 25.00 -21.28
C LEU A 16 23.33 25.34 -20.71
N GLY A 17 24.38 24.60 -21.07
CA GLY A 17 25.71 24.76 -20.49
C GLY A 17 25.76 24.37 -19.00
N TYR A 18 24.94 23.41 -18.58
CA TYR A 18 24.90 22.97 -17.19
C TYR A 18 26.24 22.34 -16.77
N ARG A 19 26.78 22.75 -15.62
CA ARG A 19 28.09 22.32 -15.13
C ARG A 19 28.12 20.80 -14.92
N GLY A 20 29.04 20.11 -15.59
CA GLY A 20 29.16 18.65 -15.57
C GLY A 20 28.48 17.91 -16.73
N LEU A 21 27.80 18.62 -17.64
CA LEU A 21 27.15 18.08 -18.85
C LEU A 21 27.73 18.72 -20.12
N GLU A 22 29.06 18.66 -20.25
CA GLU A 22 29.79 19.31 -21.35
C GLU A 22 29.72 18.53 -22.67
N ARG A 23 29.31 17.26 -22.63
CA ARG A 23 29.20 16.40 -23.83
C ARG A 23 27.75 16.27 -24.29
N PRO A 24 27.49 16.24 -25.60
CA PRO A 24 26.16 16.00 -26.14
C PRO A 24 25.65 14.60 -25.78
N ALA A 25 24.34 14.41 -25.74
CA ALA A 25 23.75 13.15 -25.27
C ALA A 25 24.15 11.95 -26.15
N ASN A 26 24.35 12.17 -27.45
CA ASN A 26 24.74 11.15 -28.41
C ASN A 26 26.19 10.63 -28.19
N GLU A 27 27.08 11.43 -27.58
CA GLU A 27 28.41 10.94 -27.21
C GLU A 27 28.38 10.08 -25.94
N VAL A 28 27.48 10.42 -25.01
CA VAL A 28 27.31 9.66 -23.77
C VAL A 28 26.64 8.31 -24.07
N TRP A 29 25.54 8.31 -24.84
CA TRP A 29 24.82 7.11 -25.27
C TRP A 29 24.67 7.07 -26.80
N PRO A 30 25.68 6.55 -27.51
CA PRO A 30 25.63 6.47 -28.96
C PRO A 30 24.53 5.51 -29.41
N HIS A 31 23.82 5.88 -30.49
CA HIS A 31 22.71 5.11 -31.07
C HIS A 31 21.47 4.93 -30.18
N ALA A 32 21.39 5.62 -29.04
CA ALA A 32 20.23 5.50 -28.15
C ALA A 32 18.93 5.97 -28.80
N GLU A 33 18.97 7.05 -29.58
CA GLU A 33 17.80 7.58 -30.29
C GLU A 33 17.21 6.54 -31.28
N THR A 34 18.06 5.96 -32.12
CA THR A 34 17.68 4.89 -33.04
C THR A 34 17.17 3.64 -32.29
N ALA A 35 17.82 3.26 -31.18
CA ALA A 35 17.38 2.13 -30.38
C ALA A 35 16.00 2.37 -29.76
N PHE A 36 15.72 3.58 -29.26
CA PHE A 36 14.41 3.93 -28.71
C PHE A 36 13.31 3.94 -29.77
N GLU A 37 13.60 4.39 -30.99
CA GLU A 37 12.64 4.36 -32.10
C GLU A 37 12.31 2.93 -32.53
N VAL A 38 13.33 2.09 -32.69
CA VAL A 38 13.15 0.67 -33.04
C VAL A 38 12.34 -0.05 -31.96
N LEU A 39 12.66 0.16 -30.69
CA LEU A 39 11.90 -0.42 -29.59
C LEU A 39 10.46 0.07 -29.54
N ASP A 40 10.20 1.37 -29.77
CA ASP A 40 8.82 1.91 -29.78
C ASP A 40 7.98 1.30 -30.92
N VAL A 41 8.58 1.10 -32.10
CA VAL A 41 7.92 0.39 -33.21
C VAL A 41 7.68 -1.07 -32.88
N PHE A 42 8.71 -1.76 -32.42
CA PHE A 42 8.64 -3.18 -32.08
C PHE A 42 7.52 -3.45 -31.06
N PHE A 43 7.52 -2.73 -29.93
CA PHE A 43 6.47 -2.87 -28.92
C PHE A 43 5.10 -2.45 -29.45
N GLY A 44 5.02 -1.39 -30.27
CA GLY A 44 3.76 -0.97 -30.92
C GLY A 44 3.14 -2.07 -31.80
N VAL A 45 3.96 -2.77 -32.59
CA VAL A 45 3.53 -3.90 -33.43
C VAL A 45 3.09 -5.08 -32.57
N VAL A 46 3.90 -5.48 -31.59
CA VAL A 46 3.56 -6.58 -30.66
C VAL A 46 2.23 -6.31 -29.95
N PHE A 47 2.01 -5.10 -29.46
CA PHE A 47 0.75 -4.73 -28.81
C PHE A 47 -0.44 -4.67 -29.77
N THR A 48 -0.21 -4.32 -31.04
CA THR A 48 -1.27 -4.38 -32.06
C THR A 48 -1.70 -5.83 -32.28
N LEU A 49 -0.73 -6.75 -32.40
CA LEU A 49 -1.00 -8.18 -32.54
C LEU A 49 -1.71 -8.75 -31.32
N GLU A 50 -1.26 -8.43 -30.11
CA GLU A 50 -1.89 -8.86 -28.86
C GLU A 50 -3.37 -8.42 -28.80
N LEU A 51 -3.66 -7.15 -29.10
CA LEU A 51 -5.02 -6.61 -29.07
C LEU A 51 -5.91 -7.25 -30.13
N LEU A 52 -5.36 -7.51 -31.33
CA LEU A 52 -6.06 -8.16 -32.43
C LEU A 52 -6.41 -9.61 -32.08
N LEU A 53 -5.48 -10.35 -31.46
CA LEU A 53 -5.74 -11.70 -30.97
C LEU A 53 -6.85 -11.71 -29.90
N LYS A 54 -6.82 -10.77 -28.95
CA LYS A 54 -7.88 -10.60 -27.93
C LYS A 54 -9.24 -10.28 -28.57
N PHE A 55 -9.26 -9.40 -29.56
CA PHE A 55 -10.48 -9.03 -30.27
C PHE A 55 -11.09 -10.22 -31.01
N LEU A 56 -10.27 -11.00 -31.73
CA LEU A 56 -10.71 -12.20 -32.43
C LEU A 56 -11.20 -13.31 -31.49
N GLY A 57 -10.59 -13.43 -30.30
CA GLY A 57 -10.96 -14.44 -29.31
C GLY A 57 -12.23 -14.12 -28.49
N SER A 58 -12.54 -12.84 -28.26
CA SER A 58 -13.56 -12.43 -27.26
C SER A 58 -14.81 -11.75 -27.84
N SER A 59 -14.96 -11.64 -29.17
CA SER A 59 -16.18 -11.11 -29.83
C SER A 59 -16.76 -9.85 -29.13
N LEU A 60 -18.05 -9.85 -28.74
CA LEU A 60 -18.70 -8.70 -28.08
C LEU A 60 -18.33 -8.52 -26.60
N GLU A 61 -17.72 -9.52 -25.95
CA GLU A 61 -17.24 -9.41 -24.57
C GLU A 61 -16.00 -8.53 -24.47
N PHE A 62 -15.26 -8.37 -25.56
CA PHE A 62 -14.12 -7.46 -25.65
C PHE A 62 -14.48 -6.03 -25.24
N PHE A 63 -15.67 -5.54 -25.63
CA PHE A 63 -16.12 -4.18 -25.31
C PHE A 63 -16.64 -4.02 -23.89
N LYS A 64 -16.90 -5.11 -23.17
CA LYS A 64 -17.32 -5.06 -21.76
C LYS A 64 -16.14 -4.93 -20.80
N ASP A 65 -14.96 -5.41 -21.22
CA ASP A 65 -13.75 -5.33 -20.40
C ASP A 65 -13.08 -3.95 -20.52
N VAL A 66 -13.13 -3.18 -19.43
CA VAL A 66 -12.51 -1.84 -19.31
C VAL A 66 -11.03 -1.87 -19.68
N TRP A 67 -10.36 -2.97 -19.35
CA TRP A 67 -8.94 -3.14 -19.60
C TRP A 67 -8.62 -3.27 -21.09
N ASN A 68 -9.48 -3.94 -21.85
CA ASN A 68 -9.32 -4.07 -23.31
C ASN A 68 -9.65 -2.76 -24.03
N LEU A 69 -10.67 -2.04 -23.57
CA LEU A 69 -11.01 -0.71 -24.08
C LEU A 69 -9.86 0.29 -23.88
N LEU A 70 -9.25 0.29 -22.69
CA LEU A 70 -8.09 1.14 -22.39
C LEU A 70 -6.88 0.76 -23.27
N ASP A 71 -6.63 -0.53 -23.50
CA ASP A 71 -5.54 -0.96 -24.38
C ASP A 71 -5.75 -0.49 -25.82
N GLY A 72 -7.00 -0.53 -26.32
CA GLY A 72 -7.38 0.00 -27.62
C GLY A 72 -7.20 1.51 -27.71
N LEU A 73 -7.60 2.27 -26.68
CA LEU A 73 -7.40 3.71 -26.63
C LEU A 73 -5.90 4.07 -26.69
N VAL A 74 -5.07 3.39 -25.91
CA VAL A 74 -3.61 3.60 -25.89
C VAL A 74 -2.97 3.29 -27.24
N LEU A 75 -3.45 2.24 -27.92
CA LEU A 75 -3.00 1.89 -29.27
C LEU A 75 -3.39 2.95 -30.29
N ALA A 76 -4.66 3.38 -30.27
CA ALA A 76 -5.19 4.41 -31.16
C ALA A 76 -4.41 5.74 -31.03
N ILE A 77 -4.15 6.16 -29.79
CA ILE A 77 -3.33 7.36 -29.49
C ILE A 77 -1.93 7.23 -30.09
N TRP A 78 -1.29 6.07 -30.00
CA TRP A 78 0.04 5.87 -30.59
C TRP A 78 0.03 5.95 -32.12
N TYR A 79 -1.00 5.40 -32.77
CA TYR A 79 -1.16 5.52 -34.22
C TYR A 79 -1.36 6.99 -34.63
N VAL A 80 -2.22 7.72 -33.92
CA VAL A 80 -2.45 9.16 -34.15
C VAL A 80 -1.14 9.94 -33.99
N GLU A 81 -0.37 9.66 -32.95
CA GLU A 81 0.93 10.32 -32.74
C GLU A 81 1.92 10.04 -33.86
N ARG A 82 1.96 8.80 -34.38
CA ARG A 82 2.82 8.44 -35.51
C ARG A 82 2.40 9.10 -36.82
N MET A 83 1.10 9.20 -37.06
CA MET A 83 0.54 9.84 -38.26
C MET A 83 0.74 11.36 -38.23
N THR A 84 0.50 11.99 -37.07
CA THR A 84 0.71 13.44 -36.90
C THR A 84 2.17 13.84 -37.04
N ALA A 85 3.11 12.99 -36.61
CA ALA A 85 4.55 13.23 -36.83
C ALA A 85 4.95 13.25 -38.32
N THR A 86 4.14 12.70 -39.24
CA THR A 86 4.48 12.59 -40.67
C THR A 86 3.58 13.41 -41.59
N ALA A 87 2.34 13.72 -41.18
CA ALA A 87 1.32 14.28 -42.07
C ALA A 87 0.78 15.66 -41.68
N PHE A 88 0.88 16.10 -40.41
CA PHE A 88 0.22 17.34 -39.95
C PHE A 88 1.13 18.22 -39.09
N PRO A 89 1.33 19.50 -39.43
CA PRO A 89 1.99 20.46 -38.56
C PRO A 89 1.04 20.88 -37.43
N LEU A 90 0.97 20.06 -36.37
CA LEU A 90 0.28 20.43 -35.13
C LEU A 90 1.15 21.33 -34.25
N ASP A 91 0.49 22.11 -33.38
CA ASP A 91 1.16 22.92 -32.37
C ASP A 91 2.11 22.05 -31.51
N PRO A 92 3.38 22.47 -31.30
CA PRO A 92 4.33 21.81 -30.42
C PRO A 92 3.81 21.47 -29.03
N MET A 93 2.87 22.25 -28.48
CA MET A 93 2.24 21.99 -27.17
C MET A 93 1.29 20.78 -27.23
N ILE A 94 0.50 20.65 -28.29
CA ILE A 94 -0.40 19.51 -28.51
C ILE A 94 0.42 18.23 -28.75
N LEU A 95 1.48 18.33 -29.55
CA LEU A 95 2.43 17.23 -29.74
C LEU A 95 3.10 16.80 -28.43
N ARG A 96 3.32 17.72 -27.49
CA ARG A 96 3.84 17.40 -26.15
C ARG A 96 2.80 16.65 -25.30
N LEU A 97 1.54 17.03 -25.36
CA LEU A 97 0.45 16.32 -24.67
C LEU A 97 0.28 14.88 -25.20
N PHE A 98 0.31 14.69 -26.52
CA PHE A 98 0.29 13.34 -27.12
C PHE A 98 1.51 12.48 -26.75
N ARG A 99 2.68 13.08 -26.48
CA ARG A 99 3.82 12.32 -25.94
C ARG A 99 3.58 11.83 -24.51
N LEU A 100 2.85 12.60 -23.69
CA LEU A 100 2.54 12.25 -22.30
C LEU A 100 1.51 11.13 -22.21
N THR A 101 0.57 11.05 -23.15
CA THR A 101 -0.41 9.96 -23.19
C THR A 101 0.24 8.59 -23.41
N ARG A 102 1.48 8.51 -23.95
CA ARG A 102 2.27 7.27 -23.96
C ARG A 102 2.50 6.67 -22.56
N LEU A 103 2.47 7.49 -21.50
CA LEU A 103 2.58 7.02 -20.11
C LEU A 103 1.37 6.16 -19.70
N MET A 104 0.23 6.30 -20.37
CA MET A 104 -0.94 5.45 -20.15
C MET A 104 -0.64 3.97 -20.42
N ARG A 105 0.40 3.65 -21.20
CA ARG A 105 0.87 2.25 -21.35
C ARG A 105 1.30 1.63 -20.03
N MET A 106 1.79 2.43 -19.08
CA MET A 106 2.18 1.97 -17.75
C MET A 106 0.98 1.53 -16.91
N VAL A 107 -0.23 1.98 -17.24
CA VAL A 107 -1.47 1.51 -16.60
C VAL A 107 -1.65 -0.01 -16.80
N ARG A 108 -1.06 -0.59 -17.85
CA ARG A 108 -1.04 -2.05 -18.05
C ARG A 108 -0.24 -2.79 -16.97
N LEU A 109 0.77 -2.15 -16.37
CA LEU A 109 1.48 -2.74 -15.23
C LEU A 109 0.54 -2.96 -14.05
N VAL A 110 -0.49 -2.12 -13.88
CA VAL A 110 -1.53 -2.32 -12.85
C VAL A 110 -2.26 -3.65 -13.04
N LYS A 111 -2.49 -4.10 -14.29
CA LYS A 111 -3.09 -5.43 -14.56
C LYS A 111 -2.20 -6.57 -14.11
N ILE A 112 -0.88 -6.46 -14.35
CA ILE A 112 0.11 -7.45 -13.90
C ILE A 112 0.15 -7.47 -12.37
N PHE A 113 0.03 -6.29 -11.76
CA PHE A 113 0.01 -6.11 -10.32
C PHE A 113 -1.27 -6.62 -9.64
N GLU A 114 -2.43 -6.60 -10.32
CA GLU A 114 -3.66 -7.24 -9.84
C GLU A 114 -3.54 -8.78 -9.76
N GLN A 115 -2.56 -9.39 -10.43
CA GLN A 115 -2.27 -10.83 -10.30
C GLN A 115 -1.44 -11.17 -9.06
N CYS A 116 -0.86 -10.17 -8.39
CA CYS A 116 -0.10 -10.35 -7.16
C CYS A 116 -1.00 -10.09 -5.95
N ASP A 117 -1.35 -11.12 -5.17
CA ASP A 117 -2.25 -11.01 -4.01
C ASP A 117 -1.95 -9.83 -3.08
N ALA A 118 -0.67 -9.61 -2.77
CA ALA A 118 -0.25 -8.55 -1.86
C ALA A 118 -0.49 -7.14 -2.45
N LEU A 119 -0.30 -6.99 -3.76
CA LEU A 119 -0.46 -5.71 -4.44
C LEU A 119 -1.92 -5.45 -4.81
N TYR A 120 -2.66 -6.50 -5.17
CA TYR A 120 -4.12 -6.46 -5.26
C TYR A 120 -4.73 -5.95 -3.96
N LEU A 121 -4.33 -6.51 -2.81
CA LEU A 121 -4.77 -6.05 -1.48
C LEU A 121 -4.45 -4.56 -1.26
N MET A 122 -3.22 -4.13 -1.54
CA MET A 122 -2.85 -2.72 -1.39
C MET A 122 -3.71 -1.81 -2.28
N LEU A 123 -3.95 -2.20 -3.54
CA LEU A 123 -4.75 -1.42 -4.49
C LEU A 123 -6.23 -1.37 -4.08
N THR A 124 -6.83 -2.48 -3.65
CA THR A 124 -8.21 -2.50 -3.16
C THR A 124 -8.36 -1.71 -1.87
N SER A 125 -7.40 -1.78 -0.95
CA SER A 125 -7.35 -0.94 0.25
C SER A 125 -7.27 0.55 -0.09
N ILE A 126 -6.43 0.94 -1.06
CA ILE A 126 -6.35 2.33 -1.53
C ILE A 126 -7.68 2.78 -2.13
N ARG A 127 -8.32 1.95 -2.97
CA ARG A 127 -9.62 2.26 -3.60
C ARG A 127 -10.71 2.46 -2.54
N ALA A 128 -10.80 1.56 -1.56
CA ALA A 128 -11.78 1.65 -0.49
C ALA A 128 -11.56 2.87 0.41
N SER A 129 -10.29 3.16 0.74
CA SER A 129 -9.92 4.28 1.61
C SER A 129 -9.99 5.64 0.91
N PHE A 130 -10.17 5.68 -0.42
CA PHE A 130 -10.13 6.91 -1.20
C PHE A 130 -11.17 7.94 -0.74
N ALA A 131 -12.40 7.50 -0.44
CA ALA A 131 -13.45 8.39 0.02
C ALA A 131 -13.11 9.03 1.37
N ALA A 132 -12.69 8.22 2.35
CA ALA A 132 -12.29 8.69 3.67
C ALA A 132 -11.07 9.65 3.59
N LEU A 133 -10.07 9.29 2.77
CA LEU A 133 -8.91 10.14 2.51
C LEU A 133 -9.29 11.45 1.84
N ALA A 134 -10.20 11.43 0.85
CA ALA A 134 -10.64 12.63 0.15
C ALA A 134 -11.38 13.59 1.09
N TRP A 135 -12.31 13.10 1.92
CA TRP A 135 -13.05 13.94 2.86
C TRP A 135 -12.16 14.52 3.96
N SER A 136 -11.25 13.70 4.50
CA SER A 136 -10.31 14.16 5.51
C SER A 136 -9.28 15.16 4.96
N SER A 137 -8.80 14.95 3.72
CA SER A 137 -7.94 15.91 3.03
C SER A 137 -8.68 17.21 2.70
N ALA A 138 -9.96 17.15 2.30
CA ALA A 138 -10.78 18.33 2.05
C ALA A 138 -10.95 19.17 3.33
N LEU A 139 -11.17 18.52 4.47
CA LEU A 139 -11.21 19.18 5.77
C LEU A 139 -9.87 19.85 6.11
N LEU A 140 -8.74 19.17 5.89
CA LEU A 140 -7.41 19.74 6.11
C LEU A 140 -7.17 20.97 5.22
N VAL A 141 -7.55 20.91 3.94
CA VAL A 141 -7.47 22.04 3.00
C VAL A 141 -8.33 23.21 3.46
N LEU A 142 -9.54 22.94 3.98
CA LEU A 142 -10.41 23.99 4.50
C LEU A 142 -9.78 24.71 5.71
N ILE A 143 -9.20 23.95 6.65
CA ILE A 143 -8.50 24.52 7.81
C ILE A 143 -7.28 25.33 7.37
N GLN A 144 -6.48 24.79 6.44
CA GLN A 144 -5.32 25.51 5.88
C GLN A 144 -5.74 26.80 5.18
N MET A 145 -6.87 26.80 4.46
CA MET A 145 -7.40 28.00 3.81
C MET A 145 -7.76 29.08 4.84
N MET A 146 -8.41 28.72 5.95
CA MET A 146 -8.72 29.67 7.04
C MET A 146 -7.44 30.26 7.65
N LEU A 147 -6.45 29.42 7.94
CA LEU A 147 -5.15 29.85 8.46
C LEU A 147 -4.38 30.71 7.44
N ALA A 148 -4.49 30.41 6.14
CA ALA A 148 -3.84 31.17 5.08
C ALA A 148 -4.40 32.60 5.02
N LEU A 149 -5.72 32.72 5.02
CA LEU A 149 -6.40 34.02 5.06
C LEU A 149 -6.02 34.79 6.33
N ALA A 150 -6.03 34.14 7.49
CA ALA A 150 -5.62 34.76 8.74
C ALA A 150 -4.18 35.28 8.68
N MET A 151 -3.23 34.47 8.19
CA MET A 151 -1.83 34.86 8.10
C MET A 151 -1.59 36.02 7.11
N VAL A 152 -2.27 36.01 5.96
CA VAL A 152 -2.19 37.14 5.00
C VAL A 152 -2.65 38.43 5.70
N THR A 153 -3.79 38.40 6.39
CA THR A 153 -4.33 39.57 7.09
C THR A 153 -3.44 40.02 8.26
N ILE A 154 -2.83 39.09 9.00
CA ILE A 154 -1.93 39.43 10.13
C ILE A 154 -0.63 40.08 9.62
N VAL A 155 -0.12 39.64 8.47
CA VAL A 155 1.16 40.08 7.91
C VAL A 155 1.02 41.34 7.04
N GLU A 156 -0.18 41.63 6.54
CA GLU A 156 -0.46 42.81 5.70
C GLU A 156 0.02 44.15 6.30
N PRO A 157 -0.21 44.48 7.58
CA PRO A 157 0.29 45.72 8.18
C PRO A 157 1.82 45.83 8.17
N TYR A 158 2.51 44.70 8.32
CA TYR A 158 3.97 44.65 8.25
C TYR A 158 4.49 44.90 6.83
N LEU A 159 3.84 44.30 5.82
CA LEU A 159 4.23 44.44 4.40
C LEU A 159 3.99 45.85 3.86
N THR A 160 2.88 46.47 4.25
CA THR A 160 2.46 47.79 3.76
C THR A 160 3.19 48.94 4.43
N ASN A 161 3.72 48.76 5.64
CA ASN A 161 4.50 49.77 6.35
C ASN A 161 5.94 49.84 5.81
N PRO A 162 6.37 50.97 5.20
CA PRO A 162 7.72 51.12 4.65
C PRO A 162 8.83 51.08 5.71
N ASN A 163 8.49 51.37 6.97
CA ASN A 163 9.42 51.46 8.09
C ASN A 163 9.50 50.16 8.92
N SER A 164 8.86 49.08 8.49
CA SER A 164 8.94 47.79 9.17
C SER A 164 10.38 47.26 9.20
N PRO A 165 10.84 46.68 10.32
CA PRO A 165 12.15 46.04 10.40
C PRO A 165 12.20 44.77 9.53
N GLY A 166 13.38 44.34 9.06
CA GLY A 166 13.55 43.09 8.30
C GLY A 166 13.25 43.19 6.79
N ASP A 167 13.34 42.06 6.08
CA ASP A 167 13.14 42.01 4.64
C ASP A 167 11.69 41.67 4.27
N ARG A 168 10.91 42.71 3.96
CA ARG A 168 9.52 42.59 3.49
C ARG A 168 9.39 41.75 2.22
N TYR A 169 10.42 41.68 1.38
CA TYR A 169 10.39 40.89 0.15
C TYR A 169 10.36 39.39 0.46
N ASP A 170 11.16 38.94 1.43
CA ASP A 170 11.19 37.55 1.83
C ASP A 170 9.90 37.13 2.54
N VAL A 171 9.35 37.98 3.41
CA VAL A 171 8.03 37.75 4.02
C VAL A 171 6.92 37.68 2.96
N TYR A 172 6.98 38.53 1.94
CA TYR A 172 6.04 38.52 0.82
C TYR A 172 6.10 37.21 0.01
N LYS A 173 7.28 36.59 -0.14
CA LYS A 173 7.39 35.30 -0.86
C LYS A 173 6.50 34.22 -0.24
N TYR A 174 6.37 34.21 1.08
CA TYR A 174 5.61 33.22 1.85
C TYR A 174 4.14 33.62 2.09
N TYR A 175 3.88 34.85 2.54
CA TYR A 175 2.53 35.26 2.97
C TYR A 175 1.95 36.46 2.19
N GLY A 176 2.61 36.90 1.11
CA GLY A 176 2.20 38.09 0.36
C GLY A 176 0.90 37.96 -0.44
N THR A 177 0.47 36.73 -0.75
CA THR A 177 -0.82 36.44 -1.39
C THR A 177 -1.44 35.18 -0.81
N PHE A 178 -2.75 35.01 -0.98
CA PHE A 178 -3.46 33.81 -0.51
C PHE A 178 -2.83 32.50 -1.03
N THR A 179 -2.53 32.40 -2.33
CA THR A 179 -1.93 31.19 -2.91
C THR A 179 -0.54 30.89 -2.33
N ARG A 180 0.26 31.93 -2.07
CA ARG A 180 1.57 31.80 -1.41
C ARG A 180 1.39 31.32 0.03
N ALA A 181 0.48 31.93 0.78
CA ALA A 181 0.18 31.54 2.15
C ALA A 181 -0.34 30.11 2.26
N MET A 182 -1.18 29.68 1.30
CA MET A 182 -1.68 28.31 1.21
C MET A 182 -0.54 27.31 0.99
N LEU A 183 0.36 27.60 0.03
CA LEU A 183 1.55 26.78 -0.21
C LEU A 183 2.48 26.73 1.00
N THR A 184 2.71 27.87 1.66
CA THR A 184 3.53 27.98 2.86
C THR A 184 2.97 27.15 4.01
N LEU A 185 1.65 27.20 4.25
CA LEU A 185 1.01 26.39 5.29
C LEU A 185 1.01 24.89 4.95
N PHE A 186 0.89 24.55 3.67
CA PHE A 186 1.09 23.18 3.20
C PHE A 186 2.53 22.70 3.47
N GLU A 187 3.54 23.53 3.18
CA GLU A 187 4.95 23.25 3.44
C GLU A 187 5.25 23.11 4.94
N ILE A 188 4.72 23.98 5.80
CA ILE A 188 4.86 23.86 7.26
C ILE A 188 4.20 22.56 7.78
N THR A 189 3.09 22.15 7.17
CA THR A 189 2.33 20.96 7.60
C THR A 189 3.08 19.67 7.25
N LEU A 190 3.48 19.50 5.99
CA LEU A 190 4.02 18.24 5.45
C LEU A 190 5.53 18.25 5.21
N GLY A 191 6.13 19.43 5.05
CA GLY A 191 7.54 19.63 4.76
C GLY A 191 8.29 20.22 5.95
N ASN A 192 9.14 21.22 5.69
CA ASN A 192 10.00 21.83 6.68
C ASN A 192 9.42 23.15 7.20
N PHE A 193 9.04 23.18 8.47
CA PHE A 193 8.51 24.39 9.09
C PHE A 193 9.58 25.39 9.54
N VAL A 194 10.84 24.96 9.68
CA VAL A 194 11.90 25.75 10.33
C VAL A 194 12.28 27.01 9.54
N PRO A 195 12.53 26.96 8.21
CA PRO A 195 12.95 28.14 7.46
C PRO A 195 11.92 29.28 7.53
N VAL A 196 10.65 28.96 7.31
CA VAL A 196 9.56 29.93 7.38
C VAL A 196 9.41 30.51 8.78
N THR A 197 9.44 29.66 9.81
CA THR A 197 9.30 30.10 11.21
C THR A 197 10.46 31.01 11.62
N ARG A 198 11.69 30.66 11.23
CA ARG A 198 12.88 31.47 11.54
C ARG A 198 12.83 32.83 10.86
N LEU A 199 12.41 32.89 9.59
CA LEU A 199 12.23 34.15 8.87
C LEU A 199 11.17 35.03 9.56
N MET A 200 10.00 34.47 9.88
CA MET A 200 8.93 35.22 10.53
C MET A 200 9.33 35.69 11.94
N MET A 201 10.14 34.89 12.65
CA MET A 201 10.71 35.23 13.95
C MET A 201 11.69 36.39 13.87
N SER A 202 12.61 36.37 12.89
CA SER A 202 13.66 37.39 12.76
C SER A 202 13.12 38.71 12.22
N ASP A 203 12.21 38.64 11.26
CA ASP A 203 11.86 39.82 10.46
C ASP A 203 10.56 40.48 10.95
N VAL A 204 9.64 39.72 11.55
CA VAL A 204 8.33 40.22 11.97
C VAL A 204 8.19 40.26 13.49
N SER A 205 8.23 39.11 14.16
CA SER A 205 8.10 39.02 15.62
C SER A 205 8.39 37.62 16.14
N GLU A 206 8.96 37.51 17.35
CA GLU A 206 9.19 36.20 17.98
C GLU A 206 7.91 35.39 18.23
N ILE A 207 6.73 36.04 18.33
CA ILE A 207 5.45 35.35 18.60
C ILE A 207 5.09 34.31 17.53
N TYR A 208 5.61 34.45 16.31
CA TYR A 208 5.36 33.49 15.24
C TYR A 208 5.94 32.10 15.53
N VAL A 209 6.91 31.97 16.44
CA VAL A 209 7.36 30.65 16.93
C VAL A 209 6.24 29.93 17.66
N VAL A 210 5.45 30.65 18.46
CA VAL A 210 4.32 30.07 19.20
C VAL A 210 3.23 29.63 18.24
N PHE A 211 2.90 30.45 17.23
CA PHE A 211 1.99 30.07 16.16
C PHE A 211 2.46 28.80 15.43
N ALA A 212 3.73 28.76 14.99
CA ALA A 212 4.26 27.61 14.26
C ALA A 212 4.29 26.32 15.11
N LEU A 213 4.60 26.43 16.40
CA LEU A 213 4.57 25.30 17.34
C LEU A 213 3.14 24.79 17.54
N ILE A 214 2.17 25.69 17.78
CA ILE A 214 0.76 25.31 17.91
C ILE A 214 0.26 24.65 16.62
N HIS A 215 0.55 25.26 15.46
CA HIS A 215 0.22 24.67 14.16
C HIS A 215 0.81 23.26 14.01
N LYS A 216 2.08 23.06 14.39
CA LYS A 216 2.72 21.75 14.26
C LYS A 216 2.14 20.71 15.21
N LEU A 217 1.82 21.09 16.45
CA LEU A 217 1.22 20.19 17.43
C LEU A 217 -0.23 19.83 17.07
N VAL A 218 -1.02 20.80 16.61
CA VAL A 218 -2.43 20.58 16.30
C VAL A 218 -2.59 19.96 14.91
N ILE A 219 -2.10 20.61 13.87
CA ILE A 219 -2.30 20.15 12.49
C ILE A 219 -1.33 19.00 12.15
N GLY A 220 -0.04 19.20 12.45
CA GLY A 220 1.00 18.24 12.09
C GLY A 220 0.92 16.93 12.90
N PHE A 221 0.77 17.02 14.22
CA PHE A 221 0.68 15.84 15.09
C PHE A 221 -0.74 15.32 15.26
N ALA A 222 -1.74 16.15 15.59
CA ALA A 222 -3.07 15.60 15.83
C ALA A 222 -3.81 15.29 14.53
N VAL A 223 -4.03 16.27 13.65
CA VAL A 223 -4.86 16.09 12.45
C VAL A 223 -4.24 15.10 11.47
N VAL A 224 -2.99 15.28 11.03
CA VAL A 224 -2.37 14.37 10.05
C VAL A 224 -2.22 12.94 10.59
N MET A 225 -1.92 12.75 11.88
CA MET A 225 -1.84 11.40 12.45
C MET A 225 -3.22 10.73 12.55
N VAL A 226 -4.28 11.49 12.85
CA VAL A 226 -5.65 10.96 12.82
C VAL A 226 -6.03 10.54 11.40
N ILE A 227 -5.74 11.36 10.39
CA ILE A 227 -5.99 11.01 8.97
C ILE A 227 -5.24 9.73 8.58
N THR A 228 -3.97 9.65 8.97
CA THR A 228 -3.13 8.46 8.72
C THR A 228 -3.69 7.23 9.44
N GLY A 229 -4.15 7.38 10.69
CA GLY A 229 -4.77 6.31 11.46
C GLY A 229 -6.07 5.80 10.85
N VAL A 230 -6.94 6.70 10.37
CA VAL A 230 -8.18 6.32 9.65
C VAL A 230 -7.84 5.55 8.37
N PHE A 231 -6.83 5.99 7.62
CA PHE A 231 -6.39 5.30 6.41
C PHE A 231 -5.84 3.88 6.69
N ILE A 232 -5.06 3.73 7.77
CA ILE A 232 -4.58 2.41 8.21
C ILE A 232 -5.75 1.52 8.65
N GLN A 233 -6.71 2.06 9.39
CA GLN A 233 -7.88 1.32 9.85
C GLN A 233 -8.72 0.78 8.68
N GLU A 234 -9.00 1.62 7.68
CA GLU A 234 -9.71 1.20 6.45
C GLU A 234 -8.94 0.09 5.70
N THR A 235 -7.61 0.20 5.63
CA THR A 235 -6.76 -0.84 5.03
C THR A 235 -6.92 -2.18 5.73
N VAL A 236 -6.95 -2.19 7.07
CA VAL A 236 -7.18 -3.39 7.88
C VAL A 236 -8.59 -3.94 7.67
N THR A 237 -9.60 -3.08 7.60
CA THR A 237 -10.98 -3.50 7.36
C THR A 237 -11.14 -4.17 6.00
N VAL A 238 -10.52 -3.64 4.93
CA VAL A 238 -10.53 -4.28 3.61
C VAL A 238 -9.85 -5.65 3.64
N ALA A 239 -8.70 -5.78 4.33
CA ALA A 239 -8.02 -7.05 4.46
C ALA A 239 -8.86 -8.12 5.20
N GLN A 240 -9.74 -7.72 6.11
CA GLN A 240 -10.62 -8.61 6.88
C GLN A 240 -11.93 -8.95 6.17
N THR A 241 -12.44 -8.04 5.32
CA THR A 241 -13.76 -8.17 4.67
C THR A 241 -13.67 -8.73 3.26
N ASP A 242 -12.52 -8.63 2.60
CA ASP A 242 -12.32 -9.25 1.30
C ASP A 242 -12.26 -10.78 1.44
N ASN A 243 -13.25 -11.46 0.87
CA ASN A 243 -13.40 -12.91 0.95
C ASN A 243 -12.18 -13.66 0.39
N THR A 244 -11.58 -13.17 -0.69
CA THR A 244 -10.45 -13.86 -1.33
C THR A 244 -9.21 -13.80 -0.44
N ILE A 245 -8.97 -12.63 0.15
CA ILE A 245 -7.85 -12.39 1.06
C ILE A 245 -8.07 -13.16 2.35
N MET A 246 -9.27 -13.11 2.92
CA MET A 246 -9.62 -13.85 4.14
C MET A 246 -9.45 -15.36 3.96
N LEU A 247 -9.92 -15.93 2.84
CA LEU A 247 -9.75 -17.35 2.54
C LEU A 247 -8.27 -17.72 2.41
N THR A 248 -7.50 -16.93 1.66
CA THR A 248 -6.06 -17.16 1.45
C THR A 248 -5.29 -17.09 2.78
N GLN A 249 -5.60 -16.12 3.64
CA GLN A 249 -4.98 -16.01 4.96
C GLN A 249 -5.32 -17.22 5.85
N LYS A 250 -6.59 -17.65 5.84
CA LYS A 250 -7.03 -18.81 6.61
C LYS A 250 -6.38 -20.10 6.13
N GLU A 251 -6.26 -20.28 4.82
CA GLU A 251 -5.55 -21.42 4.23
C GLU A 251 -4.07 -21.43 4.60
N ARG A 252 -3.38 -20.28 4.50
CA ARG A 252 -1.97 -20.14 4.92
C ARG A 252 -1.79 -20.48 6.41
N ALA A 253 -2.69 -20.00 7.28
CA ALA A 253 -2.64 -20.31 8.70
C ALA A 253 -2.87 -21.81 8.98
N LEU A 254 -3.79 -22.45 8.26
CA LEU A 254 -4.02 -23.89 8.34
C LEU A 254 -2.81 -24.68 7.87
N ASN A 255 -2.23 -24.35 6.72
CA ASN A 255 -1.05 -25.04 6.19
C ASN A 255 0.17 -24.90 7.11
N LEU A 256 0.37 -23.71 7.70
CA LEU A 256 1.42 -23.51 8.70
C LEU A 256 1.17 -24.35 9.95
N HIS A 257 -0.08 -24.42 10.44
CA HIS A 257 -0.48 -25.27 11.57
C HIS A 257 -0.20 -26.74 11.26
N MET A 258 -0.61 -27.22 10.08
CA MET A 258 -0.35 -28.59 9.64
C MET A 258 1.15 -28.89 9.60
N SER A 259 1.95 -28.03 8.94
CA SER A 259 3.41 -28.22 8.84
C SER A 259 4.09 -28.27 10.20
N LYS A 260 3.72 -27.37 11.12
CA LYS A 260 4.25 -27.32 12.48
C LYS A 260 3.91 -28.58 13.28
N MET A 261 2.66 -29.00 13.23
CA MET A 261 2.20 -30.18 13.95
C MET A 261 2.76 -31.49 13.38
N THR A 262 2.94 -31.58 12.06
CA THR A 262 3.63 -32.71 11.43
C THR A 262 5.11 -32.75 11.81
N ALA A 263 5.76 -31.60 11.98
CA ALA A 263 7.13 -31.54 12.49
C ALA A 263 7.23 -31.99 13.95
N LEU A 264 6.29 -31.57 14.80
CA LEU A 264 6.19 -32.07 16.19
C LEU A 264 5.99 -33.58 16.21
N PHE A 265 5.05 -34.09 15.40
CA PHE A 265 4.77 -35.53 15.31
C PHE A 265 6.04 -36.32 14.98
N LYS A 266 6.79 -35.89 13.96
CA LYS A 266 8.05 -36.55 13.57
C LYS A 266 9.14 -36.48 14.63
N ALA A 267 9.12 -35.46 15.48
CA ALA A 267 10.07 -35.34 16.60
C ALA A 267 9.65 -36.18 17.82
N ALA A 268 8.38 -36.58 17.88
CA ALA A 268 7.78 -37.31 18.98
C ALA A 268 7.67 -38.82 18.72
N ASP A 269 7.56 -39.22 17.46
CA ASP A 269 7.62 -40.61 16.98
C ASP A 269 9.07 -41.13 17.10
N PHE A 270 9.42 -41.63 18.28
CA PHE A 270 10.78 -42.05 18.60
C PHE A 270 11.10 -43.44 18.04
N ASP A 271 10.08 -44.27 17.87
CA ASP A 271 10.21 -45.64 17.34
C ASP A 271 10.02 -45.74 15.82
N GLU A 272 9.72 -44.61 15.16
CA GLU A 272 9.41 -44.50 13.73
C GLU A 272 8.24 -45.40 13.29
N SER A 273 7.30 -45.70 14.20
CA SER A 273 6.12 -46.50 13.91
C SER A 273 5.13 -45.78 12.98
N GLY A 274 5.27 -44.47 12.81
CA GLY A 274 4.30 -43.63 12.10
C GLY A 274 3.03 -43.38 12.93
N ARG A 275 3.08 -43.72 14.22
CA ARG A 275 2.04 -43.49 15.22
C ARG A 275 2.66 -42.80 16.42
N LEU A 276 1.82 -42.19 17.24
CA LEU A 276 2.22 -41.54 18.47
C LEU A 276 1.43 -42.16 19.60
N ASP A 277 2.13 -42.86 20.48
CA ASP A 277 1.53 -43.46 21.66
C ASP A 277 1.51 -42.50 22.86
N ARG A 278 0.85 -42.92 23.93
CA ARG A 278 0.72 -42.12 25.15
C ARG A 278 2.07 -41.83 25.82
N GLY A 279 3.00 -42.79 25.80
CA GLY A 279 4.32 -42.65 26.40
C GLY A 279 5.18 -41.64 25.65
N GLU A 280 5.23 -41.75 24.33
CA GLU A 280 5.93 -40.81 23.44
C GLU A 280 5.39 -39.39 23.57
N TRP A 281 4.06 -39.23 23.63
CA TRP A 281 3.44 -37.93 23.85
C TRP A 281 3.81 -37.32 25.21
N LEU A 282 3.75 -38.10 26.28
CA LEU A 282 4.13 -37.64 27.62
C LEU A 282 5.62 -37.26 27.67
N GLN A 283 6.48 -38.03 27.01
CA GLN A 283 7.91 -37.77 26.94
C GLN A 283 8.23 -36.47 26.20
N VAL A 284 7.58 -36.22 25.05
CA VAL A 284 7.74 -34.97 24.31
C VAL A 284 7.16 -33.77 25.06
N CYS A 285 6.03 -33.95 25.74
CA CYS A 285 5.45 -32.90 26.56
C CYS A 285 6.20 -32.67 27.87
N ASP A 286 7.20 -33.47 28.25
CA ASP A 286 8.06 -33.20 29.41
C ASP A 286 9.12 -32.13 29.10
N ASP A 287 9.46 -31.94 27.82
CA ASP A 287 10.36 -30.87 27.38
C ASP A 287 9.68 -29.50 27.57
N TYR A 288 10.25 -28.68 28.46
CA TYR A 288 9.80 -27.32 28.74
C TYR A 288 9.66 -26.45 27.47
N SER A 289 10.54 -26.64 26.49
CA SER A 289 10.52 -25.91 25.22
C SER A 289 9.27 -26.26 24.40
N VAL A 290 8.87 -27.53 24.40
CA VAL A 290 7.68 -28.02 23.71
C VAL A 290 6.42 -27.55 24.42
N GLN A 291 6.39 -27.60 25.76
CA GLN A 291 5.27 -27.07 26.55
C GLN A 291 5.05 -25.58 26.25
N LEU A 292 6.12 -24.77 26.28
CA LEU A 292 6.05 -23.35 25.99
C LEU A 292 5.59 -23.08 24.55
N TRP A 293 6.06 -23.88 23.60
CA TRP A 293 5.67 -23.77 22.20
C TRP A 293 4.20 -24.13 21.96
N LEU A 294 3.69 -25.21 22.57
CA LEU A 294 2.27 -25.60 22.51
C LEU A 294 1.38 -24.56 23.19
N ALA A 295 1.80 -24.03 24.34
CA ALA A 295 1.10 -22.95 25.04
C ALA A 295 1.03 -21.68 24.18
N ALA A 296 2.12 -21.31 23.49
CA ALA A 296 2.13 -20.18 22.56
C ALA A 296 1.22 -20.41 21.33
N MET A 297 0.93 -21.66 20.97
CA MET A 297 -0.08 -22.01 19.96
C MET A 297 -1.52 -22.09 20.51
N GLY A 298 -1.71 -21.80 21.80
CA GLY A 298 -3.00 -21.81 22.47
C GLY A 298 -3.47 -23.19 22.94
N LEU A 299 -2.57 -24.17 23.05
CA LEU A 299 -2.85 -25.48 23.66
C LEU A 299 -2.14 -25.58 25.00
N ASP A 300 -2.91 -25.63 26.09
CA ASP A 300 -2.37 -25.91 27.42
C ASP A 300 -2.18 -27.42 27.60
N VAL A 301 -0.93 -27.84 27.81
CA VAL A 301 -0.53 -29.23 28.05
C VAL A 301 -0.11 -29.48 29.50
N SER A 302 -0.53 -28.63 30.45
CA SER A 302 -0.31 -28.84 31.89
C SER A 302 -0.77 -30.24 32.36
N ASN A 303 -1.81 -30.78 31.72
CA ASN A 303 -2.18 -32.20 31.82
C ASN A 303 -2.08 -32.87 30.45
N ALA A 304 -0.85 -33.16 30.02
CA ALA A 304 -0.57 -33.80 28.74
C ALA A 304 -1.31 -35.14 28.57
N ALA A 305 -1.48 -35.92 29.65
CA ALA A 305 -2.24 -37.17 29.60
C ALA A 305 -3.70 -36.96 29.19
N LEU A 306 -4.37 -35.96 29.77
CA LEU A 306 -5.75 -35.60 29.42
C LEU A 306 -5.85 -35.11 27.97
N VAL A 307 -4.88 -34.31 27.52
CA VAL A 307 -4.87 -33.82 26.12
C VAL A 307 -4.78 -34.99 25.13
N HIS A 308 -3.92 -35.97 25.38
CA HIS A 308 -3.82 -37.17 24.56
C HIS A 308 -5.13 -37.95 24.54
N GLU A 309 -5.71 -38.20 25.72
CA GLU A 309 -6.99 -38.90 25.87
C GLU A 309 -8.12 -38.21 25.09
N LEU A 310 -8.21 -36.87 25.17
CA LEU A 310 -9.23 -36.11 24.45
C LEU A 310 -9.07 -36.18 22.92
N ILE A 311 -7.84 -36.26 22.42
CA ILE A 311 -7.59 -36.42 20.98
C ILE A 311 -7.93 -37.85 20.54
N CYS A 312 -7.50 -38.86 21.30
CA CYS A 312 -7.80 -40.27 21.06
C CYS A 312 -9.31 -40.58 21.12
N ALA A 313 -10.03 -39.98 22.06
CA ALA A 313 -11.48 -40.17 22.21
C ALA A 313 -12.25 -39.75 20.94
N ALA A 314 -11.72 -38.81 20.16
CA ALA A 314 -12.33 -38.37 18.91
C ALA A 314 -12.11 -39.34 17.74
N THR A 315 -11.10 -40.21 17.79
CA THR A 315 -10.79 -41.22 16.77
C THR A 315 -11.24 -42.62 17.18
N GLY A 316 -11.38 -42.88 18.49
CA GLY A 316 -11.64 -44.21 19.04
C GLY A 316 -10.42 -45.12 19.03
N LEU A 317 -9.21 -44.57 18.84
CA LEU A 317 -7.94 -45.30 18.82
C LEU A 317 -7.11 -44.96 20.05
N GLU A 318 -6.24 -45.88 20.47
CA GLU A 318 -5.32 -45.66 21.59
C GLU A 318 -4.07 -44.87 21.18
N ASP A 319 -3.77 -44.84 19.88
CA ASP A 319 -2.62 -44.20 19.26
C ASP A 319 -3.04 -43.18 18.18
N LEU A 320 -2.20 -42.18 17.94
CA LEU A 320 -2.51 -41.07 17.03
C LEU A 320 -1.64 -41.14 15.77
N CYS A 321 -2.21 -40.97 14.58
CA CYS A 321 -1.40 -40.64 13.41
C CYS A 321 -1.20 -39.12 13.30
N ALA A 322 -0.27 -38.68 12.44
CA ALA A 322 0.03 -37.26 12.25
C ALA A 322 -1.22 -36.41 11.95
N LYS A 323 -2.17 -36.95 11.17
CA LYS A 323 -3.43 -36.26 10.84
C LYS A 323 -4.33 -36.09 12.07
N ASP A 324 -4.38 -37.09 12.93
CA ASP A 324 -5.21 -37.08 14.14
C ASP A 324 -4.67 -36.08 15.15
N LEU A 325 -3.34 -36.03 15.34
CA LEU A 325 -2.70 -35.02 16.17
C LEU A 325 -2.96 -33.60 15.65
N VAL A 326 -2.79 -33.37 14.35
CA VAL A 326 -3.03 -32.06 13.71
C VAL A 326 -4.48 -31.60 13.94
N MET A 327 -5.45 -32.48 13.70
CA MET A 327 -6.88 -32.18 13.86
C MET A 327 -7.28 -32.05 15.34
N GLY A 328 -6.75 -32.91 16.20
CA GLY A 328 -7.00 -32.92 17.63
C GLY A 328 -6.55 -31.63 18.30
N VAL A 329 -5.30 -31.22 18.05
CA VAL A 329 -4.78 -29.95 18.55
C VAL A 329 -5.55 -28.77 17.95
N ALA A 330 -5.97 -28.84 16.68
CA ALA A 330 -6.79 -27.80 16.09
C ALA A 330 -8.18 -27.65 16.73
N ARG A 331 -8.72 -28.73 17.34
CA ARG A 331 -9.99 -28.72 18.08
C ARG A 331 -9.84 -28.23 19.52
N LEU A 332 -8.75 -28.61 20.19
CA LEU A 332 -8.51 -28.31 21.60
C LEU A 332 -7.84 -26.94 21.84
N LYS A 333 -7.27 -26.31 20.79
CA LYS A 333 -6.63 -25.01 20.94
C LYS A 333 -7.62 -23.87 21.14
N GLY A 334 -7.28 -22.93 22.02
CA GLY A 334 -7.98 -21.68 22.24
C GLY A 334 -9.18 -21.77 23.20
N ALA A 335 -9.91 -20.67 23.33
CA ALA A 335 -11.10 -20.60 24.18
C ALA A 335 -12.30 -21.29 23.53
N ALA A 336 -13.19 -21.87 24.37
CA ALA A 336 -14.45 -22.46 23.91
C ALA A 336 -15.27 -21.43 23.12
N ARG A 337 -15.68 -21.78 21.90
CA ARG A 337 -16.52 -20.90 21.07
C ARG A 337 -17.97 -20.98 21.54
N ASN A 338 -18.75 -19.95 21.23
CA ASN A 338 -20.18 -19.92 21.54
C ASN A 338 -20.94 -21.16 21.02
N ILE A 339 -20.51 -21.72 19.88
CA ILE A 339 -21.09 -22.95 19.33
C ILE A 339 -20.74 -24.19 20.17
N ASP A 340 -19.53 -24.26 20.72
CA ASP A 340 -19.07 -25.36 21.57
C ASP A 340 -19.83 -25.35 22.91
N MET A 341 -20.05 -24.15 23.48
CA MET A 341 -20.87 -23.95 24.67
C MET A 341 -22.35 -24.28 24.42
N ALA A 342 -22.87 -23.94 23.25
CA ALA A 342 -24.24 -24.29 22.87
C ALA A 342 -24.40 -25.82 22.68
N LEU A 343 -23.40 -26.48 22.11
CA LEU A 343 -23.37 -27.95 21.98
C LEU A 343 -23.31 -28.61 23.35
N PHE A 344 -22.40 -28.16 24.23
CA PHE A 344 -22.32 -28.64 25.60
C PHE A 344 -23.65 -28.48 26.35
N ARG A 345 -24.31 -27.32 26.22
CA ARG A 345 -25.63 -27.08 26.85
C ARG A 345 -26.72 -27.98 26.28
N LYS A 346 -26.67 -28.31 24.99
CA LYS A 346 -27.59 -29.24 24.36
C LYS A 346 -27.39 -30.66 24.89
N ASP A 347 -26.13 -31.08 25.06
CA ASP A 347 -25.77 -32.44 25.49
C ASP A 347 -25.92 -32.63 27.01
N ALA A 348 -25.71 -31.58 27.81
CA ALA A 348 -25.92 -31.58 29.25
C ALA A 348 -27.41 -31.62 29.69
N GLY A 349 -28.34 -31.47 28.74
CA GLY A 349 -29.78 -31.42 28.99
C GLY A 349 -30.26 -30.12 29.66
N PRO A 350 -31.58 -29.90 29.75
CA PRO A 350 -32.12 -28.75 30.48
C PRO A 350 -31.74 -28.83 31.96
N TYR A 351 -31.26 -27.71 32.50
CA TYR A 351 -30.92 -27.57 33.91
C TYR A 351 -32.21 -27.71 34.74
N ASN A 352 -32.47 -28.91 35.29
CA ASN A 352 -33.54 -29.15 36.24
C ASN A 352 -33.13 -28.59 37.61
N GLY A 353 -33.13 -27.27 37.74
CA GLY A 353 -33.06 -26.61 39.05
C GLY A 353 -34.42 -26.70 39.72
N ALA A 354 -34.53 -27.57 40.73
CA ALA A 354 -35.61 -27.55 41.72
C ALA A 354 -35.34 -26.46 42.77
#